data_AF-A0A0N4T9M8-F1
#
_entry.id   AF-A0A0N4T9M8-F1
#
_cell.length_a   1.000
_cell.length_b   1.000
_cell.length_c   1.000
_cell.angle_alpha   90.00
_cell.angle_beta   90.00
_cell.angle_gamma   90.00
#
_symmetry.space_group_name_H-M   'P 1'
#
loop_
_entity.id
_entity.type
_entity.pdbx_description
1 polymer ?
#
loop_
_entity_poly.entity_id
_entity_poly.type
_entity_poly.pdbx_seq_one_letter_code
_entity_poly.pdbx_strand_id
1 'polypeptide(L)'
;MKWSLSLSLSLIILQLLFFNHLVHSMINLFISKIEMIRTLGLDVQLNYIENGFVNLYSVKFPYRINSSISYVQFSWNTKVSNRSASFILNLYLV
;
A
#
# COMPACT_ATOMS: atom_id res chain seq x y z
N MET A 1 -25.02 43.11 10.21
CA MET A 1 -24.25 42.11 10.99
C MET A 1 -24.69 40.67 10.79
N LYS A 2 -26.00 40.33 10.71
CA LYS A 2 -26.44 38.93 10.50
C LYS A 2 -26.03 38.33 9.13
N TRP A 3 -26.07 39.14 8.08
CA TRP A 3 -25.73 38.71 6.72
C TRP A 3 -24.25 38.35 6.52
N SER A 4 -23.33 39.02 7.22
CA SER A 4 -21.88 38.73 7.13
C SER A 4 -21.49 37.43 7.82
N LEU A 5 -22.19 37.06 8.90
CA LEU A 5 -22.01 35.78 9.58
C LEU A 5 -22.52 34.60 8.73
N SER A 6 -23.64 34.78 8.01
CA SER A 6 -24.15 33.75 7.10
C SER A 6 -23.22 33.48 5.91
N LEU A 7 -22.62 34.54 5.36
CA LEU A 7 -21.70 34.45 4.22
C LEU A 7 -20.35 33.82 4.58
N SER A 8 -19.84 34.13 5.78
CA SER A 8 -18.62 33.49 6.27
C SER A 8 -18.84 32.00 6.56
N LEU A 9 -19.99 31.63 7.12
CA LEU A 9 -20.33 30.23 7.39
C LEU A 9 -20.44 29.41 6.09
N SER A 10 -21.09 29.95 5.05
CA SER A 10 -21.21 29.27 3.75
C SER A 10 -19.85 29.10 3.06
N LEU A 11 -18.96 30.08 3.16
CA LEU A 11 -17.59 29.99 2.64
C LEU A 11 -16.77 28.91 3.36
N ILE A 12 -16.90 28.78 4.68
CA ILE A 12 -16.22 27.74 5.46
C ILE A 12 -16.72 26.34 5.06
N ILE A 13 -18.03 26.17 4.90
CA ILE A 13 -18.63 24.90 4.45
C ILE A 13 -18.16 24.55 3.03
N LEU A 14 -18.12 25.53 2.12
CA LEU A 14 -17.63 25.34 0.77
C LEU A 14 -16.15 24.93 0.77
N GLN A 15 -15.33 25.58 1.59
CA GLN A 15 -13.92 25.27 1.73
C GLN A 15 -13.71 23.85 2.29
N LEU A 16 -14.48 23.45 3.30
CA LEU A 16 -14.51 22.07 3.81
C LEU A 16 -14.89 21.05 2.73
N LEU A 17 -15.84 21.37 1.85
CA LEU A 17 -16.23 20.48 0.74
C LEU A 17 -15.11 20.30 -0.29
N PHE A 18 -14.33 21.36 -0.60
CA PHE A 18 -13.23 21.29 -1.57
C PHE A 18 -11.97 20.58 -1.04
N PHE A 19 -11.70 20.63 0.26
CA PHE A 19 -10.55 19.92 0.85
C PHE A 19 -10.76 18.41 1.04
N ASN A 20 -11.95 17.87 0.76
CA ASN A 20 -12.22 16.44 0.81
C ASN A 20 -11.66 15.64 -0.39
N HIS A 21 -10.83 16.24 -1.24
CA HIS A 21 -9.94 15.45 -2.11
C HIS A 21 -8.85 14.80 -1.25
N LEU A 22 -9.27 13.84 -0.44
CA LEU A 22 -8.43 12.84 0.19
C LEU A 22 -7.65 12.17 -0.94
N VAL A 23 -6.35 12.45 -1.00
CA VAL A 23 -5.42 11.76 -1.90
C VAL A 23 -5.38 10.31 -1.44
N HIS A 24 -6.25 9.48 -2.01
CA HIS A 24 -6.27 8.05 -1.78
C HIS A 24 -5.15 7.43 -2.61
N SER A 25 -3.92 7.52 -2.09
CA SER A 25 -2.79 6.76 -2.61
C SER A 25 -2.97 5.30 -2.18
N MET A 26 -3.33 4.44 -3.12
CA MET A 26 -3.46 3.00 -2.88
C MET A 26 -2.11 2.32 -3.09
N ILE A 27 -1.63 1.60 -2.07
CA ILE A 27 -0.38 0.85 -2.10
C ILE A 27 -0.69 -0.64 -2.22
N ASN A 28 0.10 -1.35 -3.03
CA ASN A 28 0.18 -2.80 -3.04
C ASN A 28 1.57 -3.21 -2.58
N LEU A 29 1.66 -4.20 -1.69
CA LEU A 29 2.90 -4.79 -1.21
C LEU A 29 2.77 -6.31 -1.31
N PHE A 30 3.71 -6.96 -1.98
CA PHE A 30 3.65 -8.40 -2.25
C PHE A 30 5.04 -9.01 -2.41
N ILE A 31 5.13 -10.32 -2.22
CA ILE A 31 6.27 -11.13 -2.67
C ILE A 31 5.86 -11.75 -4.00
N SER A 32 6.63 -11.48 -5.05
CA SER A 32 6.32 -11.92 -6.41
C SER A 32 6.32 -13.45 -6.54
N LYS A 33 5.64 -13.96 -7.56
CA LYS A 33 5.63 -15.38 -7.89
C LYS A 33 7.04 -15.96 -8.11
N ILE A 34 7.92 -15.22 -8.79
CA ILE A 34 9.32 -15.61 -8.97
C ILE A 34 10.02 -15.80 -7.63
N GLU A 35 9.80 -14.86 -6.70
CA GLU A 35 10.46 -14.88 -5.39
C GLU A 35 9.89 -15.99 -4.48
N MET A 36 8.59 -16.25 -4.55
CA MET A 36 7.93 -17.38 -3.87
C MET A 36 8.47 -18.73 -4.35
N ILE A 37 8.71 -18.88 -5.67
CA ILE A 37 9.35 -20.08 -6.22
C ILE A 37 10.79 -20.20 -5.72
N ARG A 38 11.56 -19.11 -5.76
CA ARG A 38 12.97 -19.12 -5.31
C ARG A 38 13.13 -19.49 -3.84
N THR A 39 12.20 -19.02 -3.00
CA THR A 39 12.34 -19.15 -1.54
C THR A 39 11.60 -20.33 -0.94
N LEU A 40 10.46 -20.72 -1.52
CA LEU A 40 9.58 -21.78 -1.00
C LEU A 40 9.22 -22.86 -2.04
N GLY A 41 9.58 -22.68 -3.32
CA GLY A 41 9.18 -23.60 -4.39
C GLY A 41 7.69 -23.53 -4.73
N LEU A 42 6.99 -22.47 -4.33
CA LEU A 42 5.54 -22.34 -4.52
C LEU A 42 5.20 -21.43 -5.69
N ASP A 43 4.33 -21.90 -6.57
CA ASP A 43 3.90 -21.20 -7.79
C ASP A 43 2.77 -20.17 -7.53
N VAL A 44 2.90 -19.38 -6.47
CA VAL A 44 1.87 -18.43 -6.00
C VAL A 44 2.46 -17.05 -5.73
N GLN A 45 1.64 -16.01 -5.67
CA GLN A 45 2.02 -14.67 -5.21
C GLN A 45 1.47 -14.46 -3.79
N LEU A 46 2.25 -13.83 -2.91
CA LEU A 46 1.83 -13.49 -1.56
C LEU A 46 1.58 -11.98 -1.45
N ASN A 47 0.32 -11.54 -1.37
CA ASN A 47 -0.04 -10.14 -1.22
C ASN A 47 -0.19 -9.80 0.27
N TYR A 48 0.66 -8.90 0.78
CA TYR A 48 0.53 -8.36 2.14
C TYR A 48 -0.47 -7.22 2.20
N ILE A 49 -0.39 -6.31 1.23
CA ILE A 49 -1.27 -5.14 1.12
C ILE A 49 -1.82 -5.11 -0.30
N GLU A 50 -3.14 -4.94 -0.42
CA GLU A 50 -3.85 -4.80 -1.69
C GLU A 50 -4.77 -3.58 -1.64
N ASN A 51 -4.55 -2.62 -2.55
CA ASN A 51 -5.25 -1.35 -2.63
C ASN A 51 -5.28 -0.57 -1.31
N GLY A 52 -4.19 -0.64 -0.53
CA GLY A 52 -4.07 -0.02 0.79
C GLY A 52 -4.64 -0.84 1.96
N PHE A 53 -5.26 -2.00 1.71
CA PHE A 53 -5.80 -2.87 2.75
C PHE A 53 -4.88 -4.05 3.02
N VAL A 54 -4.65 -4.35 4.31
CA VAL A 54 -3.85 -5.51 4.72
C VAL A 54 -4.63 -6.79 4.47
N ASN A 55 -4.02 -7.74 3.76
CA ASN A 55 -4.60 -9.05 3.53
C ASN A 55 -4.52 -9.91 4.80
N LEU A 56 -5.67 -10.28 5.35
CA LEU A 56 -5.77 -10.99 6.63
C LEU A 56 -5.10 -12.37 6.64
N TYR A 57 -4.92 -13.01 5.49
CA TYR A 57 -4.17 -14.28 5.44
C TYR A 57 -2.67 -14.04 5.67
N SER A 58 -2.13 -12.90 5.24
CA SER A 58 -0.69 -12.60 5.31
C SER A 58 -0.20 -12.40 6.75
N VAL A 59 -1.07 -11.93 7.63
CA VAL A 59 -0.76 -11.74 9.06
C VAL A 59 -0.89 -13.02 9.88
N LYS A 60 -1.60 -14.03 9.36
CA LYS A 60 -1.83 -15.30 10.08
C LYS A 60 -0.69 -16.29 9.90
N PHE A 61 0.10 -16.15 8.84
CA PHE A 61 1.15 -17.10 8.50
C PHE A 61 2.49 -16.38 8.36
N PRO A 62 3.44 -16.59 9.29
CA PRO A 62 4.76 -16.01 9.16
C PRO A 62 5.47 -16.57 7.93
N TYR A 63 6.14 -15.70 7.18
CA TYR A 63 6.91 -16.07 6.00
C TYR A 63 8.20 -16.78 6.42
N ARG A 64 8.14 -18.11 6.57
CA ARG A 64 9.27 -18.94 6.97
C ARG A 64 10.10 -19.31 5.75
N ILE A 65 11.40 -19.11 5.82
CA ILE A 65 12.34 -19.36 4.72
C ILE A 65 13.51 -20.21 5.23
N ASN A 66 14.18 -20.89 4.30
CA ASN A 66 15.35 -21.70 4.62
C ASN A 66 16.52 -20.81 5.04
N SER A 67 17.35 -21.29 5.99
CA SER A 67 18.58 -20.62 6.42
C SER A 67 19.62 -20.44 5.31
N SER A 68 19.53 -21.18 4.21
CA SER A 68 20.38 -20.99 3.03
C SER A 68 20.05 -19.72 2.23
N ILE A 69 18.94 -19.06 2.53
CA ILE A 69 18.50 -17.85 1.84
C ILE A 69 19.09 -16.62 2.53
N SER A 70 19.88 -15.85 1.78
CA SER A 70 20.54 -14.64 2.29
C SER A 70 19.70 -13.37 2.16
N TYR A 71 18.63 -13.38 1.35
CA TYR A 71 17.74 -12.24 1.19
C TYR A 71 16.32 -12.64 0.77
N VAL A 72 15.35 -11.75 1.00
CA VAL A 72 14.00 -11.83 0.43
C VAL A 72 13.68 -10.55 -0.34
N GLN A 73 13.10 -10.70 -1.53
CA GLN A 73 12.68 -9.61 -2.38
C GLN A 73 11.19 -9.29 -2.20
N PHE A 74 10.91 -8.11 -1.65
CA PHE A 74 9.57 -7.54 -1.63
C PHE A 74 9.38 -6.62 -2.82
N SER A 75 8.18 -6.65 -3.40
CA SER A 75 7.77 -5.75 -4.47
C SER A 75 6.60 -4.91 -3.98
N TRP A 76 6.64 -3.62 -4.28
CA TRP A 76 5.51 -2.76 -3.98
C TRP A 76 5.24 -1.80 -5.11
N ASN A 77 3.99 -1.42 -5.26
CA ASN A 77 3.58 -0.42 -6.21
C ASN A 77 2.51 0.48 -5.60
N THR A 78 2.40 1.69 -6.15
CA THR A 78 1.36 2.64 -5.76
C THR A 78 0.76 3.31 -6.99
N LYS A 79 -0.52 3.66 -6.90
CA LYS A 79 -1.19 4.53 -7.87
C LYS A 79 -1.27 5.93 -7.29
N VAL A 80 -0.41 6.83 -7.76
CA VAL A 80 -0.47 8.25 -7.39
C VAL A 80 -1.15 9.01 -8.52
N SER A 81 -2.43 9.34 -8.32
CA SER A 81 -3.30 10.19 -9.16
C SER A 81 -3.52 9.74 -10.62
N ASN A 82 -2.49 9.31 -11.35
CA ASN A 82 -2.55 8.68 -12.68
C ASN A 82 -1.22 8.00 -13.10
N ARG A 83 -0.23 7.91 -12.20
CA ARG A 83 1.07 7.28 -12.47
C ARG A 83 1.24 6.09 -11.54
N SER A 84 1.54 4.94 -12.14
CA SER A 84 1.93 3.73 -11.42
C SER A 84 3.43 3.79 -11.16
N ALA A 85 3.84 3.79 -9.89
CA ALA A 85 5.24 3.65 -9.51
C ALA A 85 5.45 2.26 -8.91
N SER A 86 6.49 1.54 -9.36
CA SER A 86 6.83 0.19 -8.91
C SER A 86 8.26 0.17 -8.39
N PHE A 87 8.45 -0.49 -7.26
CA PHE A 87 9.72 -0.51 -6.53
C PHE A 87 9.99 -1.91 -5.99
N ILE A 88 11.27 -2.20 -5.75
CA ILE A 88 11.75 -3.46 -5.23
C ILE A 88 12.59 -3.18 -3.99
N LEU A 89 12.36 -3.96 -2.93
CA LEU A 89 13.10 -3.91 -1.68
C LEU A 89 13.72 -5.28 -1.40
N ASN A 90 15.04 -5.34 -1.28
CA ASN A 90 15.75 -6.56 -0.89
C ASN A 90 16.10 -6.47 0.60
N LEU A 91 15.57 -7.38 1.38
CA LEU A 91 15.90 -7.51 2.80
C LEU A 91 16.92 -8.63 2.97
N TYR A 92 18.13 -8.29 3.40
CA TYR A 92 19.19 -9.26 3.69
C TYR A 92 19.05 -9.81 5.10
N LEU A 93 19.25 -11.11 5.23
CA LEU A 93 19.09 -11.86 6.46
C LEU A 93 20.48 -12.12 7.05
N VAL A 94 20.62 -11.80 8.34
CA VAL A 94 21.87 -11.95 9.11
C VAL A 94 21.79 -13.20 9.95
#